data_AF-A0A8N5I5F8-F1
#
_entry.id   AF-A0A8N5I5F8-F1
#
_cell.length_a   1.000
_cell.length_b   1.000
_cell.length_c   1.000
_cell.angle_alpha   90.00
_cell.angle_beta   90.00
_cell.angle_gamma   90.00
#
_symmetry.space_group_name_H-M   'P 1'
#
loop_
_entity.id
_entity.type
_entity.pdbx_description
1 polymer ?
#
loop_
_entity_poly.entity_id
_entity_poly.type
_entity_poly.pdbx_seq_one_letter_code
_entity_poly.pdbx_strand_id
1 'polypeptide(L)'
;VLDLNAFERQNKAEGLGMVTEEGTTSGNVVNGTIARQMVDMLVESSSNVTMILKFFDMFLKLRDIVSSDAFRHFVTDPRGLISKKDFQKAMDSQKQYEPDEIQFLLSCSEADENEMIDVESFAQRFQEPARDIGFNVAVLLTNLSEHVPHDQRLKTFLEQAESILDYFRPFLGRIEIMGAARRIERIYFEISGANKAQWEMPQVKESKRQFIFDVVNEGGEAEKMELFVNFCEDTIFEMQIASRISEEEAPRDEEEEEDEDREEEEPAEAPAAGLAG
;
A
#
# COMPACT_ATOMS: atom_id res chain seq x y z
N VAL A 1 -29.81 4.09 3.15
CA VAL A 1 -29.33 5.10 2.16
C VAL A 1 -27.93 5.45 2.56
N LEU A 2 -26.92 4.90 1.89
CA LEU A 2 -25.57 5.42 2.01
C LEU A 2 -25.67 6.91 1.71
N ASP A 3 -25.36 7.77 2.68
CA ASP A 3 -25.28 9.21 2.42
C ASP A 3 -24.08 9.40 1.50
N LEU A 4 -24.31 9.28 0.19
CA LEU A 4 -23.31 9.49 -0.83
C LEU A 4 -22.65 10.86 -0.65
N ASN A 5 -23.35 11.83 -0.07
CA ASN A 5 -22.75 13.13 0.23
C ASN A 5 -21.75 13.06 1.39
N ALA A 6 -21.87 12.11 2.32
CA ALA A 6 -20.89 11.86 3.38
C ALA A 6 -19.68 11.09 2.83
N PHE A 7 -19.90 10.07 1.99
CA PHE A 7 -18.83 9.36 1.29
C PHE A 7 -18.04 10.27 0.34
N GLU A 8 -18.74 11.13 -0.41
CA GLU A 8 -18.12 12.17 -1.25
C GLU A 8 -17.38 13.19 -0.39
N ARG A 9 -17.97 13.69 0.71
CA ARG A 9 -17.29 14.68 1.59
C ARG A 9 -16.04 14.12 2.26
N GLN A 10 -16.06 12.87 2.69
CA GLN A 10 -14.94 12.24 3.40
C GLN A 10 -13.78 11.92 2.43
N ASN A 11 -14.07 11.37 1.25
CA ASN A 11 -13.02 11.08 0.25
C ASN A 11 -12.51 12.34 -0.48
N LYS A 12 -13.34 13.39 -0.58
CA LYS A 12 -12.95 14.69 -1.13
C LYS A 12 -11.98 15.47 -0.23
N ALA A 13 -11.85 15.07 1.04
CA ALA A 13 -10.93 15.69 2.00
C ALA A 13 -9.56 14.97 2.08
N GLU A 14 -9.47 13.69 1.72
CA GLU A 14 -8.25 12.88 1.95
C GLU A 14 -7.53 12.42 0.67
N GLY A 15 -8.20 12.32 -0.47
CA GLY A 15 -7.58 11.86 -1.73
C GLY A 15 -7.32 13.00 -2.70
N LEU A 16 -6.09 13.53 -2.71
CA LEU A 16 -5.55 14.52 -3.67
C LEU A 16 -6.46 15.71 -3.96
N GLY A 17 -6.02 16.93 -3.62
CA GLY A 17 -6.65 18.19 -4.00
C GLY A 17 -6.79 18.45 -5.52
N MET A 18 -7.60 17.65 -6.21
CA MET A 18 -8.14 17.84 -7.55
C MET A 18 -9.60 18.28 -7.45
N VAL A 19 -9.91 19.10 -6.45
CA VAL A 19 -11.15 19.87 -6.35
C VAL A 19 -10.78 21.30 -5.97
N THR A 20 -10.59 22.14 -6.98
CA THR A 20 -10.89 23.57 -6.83
C THR A 20 -12.41 23.72 -6.80
N GLU A 21 -12.91 24.68 -6.01
CA GLU A 21 -14.35 24.98 -5.83
C GLU A 21 -15.08 25.33 -7.15
N GLU A 22 -14.38 25.37 -8.28
CA GLU A 22 -14.91 25.49 -9.63
C GLU A 22 -14.56 24.27 -10.48
N GLY A 23 -15.34 23.19 -10.35
CA GLY A 23 -15.72 22.28 -11.45
C GLY A 23 -14.67 21.81 -12.47
N THR A 24 -13.38 21.72 -12.15
CA THR A 24 -12.33 21.43 -13.17
C THR A 24 -11.88 19.98 -13.25
N THR A 25 -12.46 19.07 -12.47
CA THR A 25 -12.27 17.62 -12.66
C THR A 25 -13.50 16.78 -12.29
N SER A 26 -14.68 17.38 -12.18
CA SER A 26 -15.94 16.63 -12.02
C SER A 26 -16.58 16.42 -13.38
N GLY A 27 -16.49 15.18 -13.88
CA GLY A 27 -17.14 14.77 -15.12
C GLY A 27 -16.41 15.18 -16.40
N ASN A 28 -15.11 14.87 -16.51
CA ASN A 28 -14.39 14.99 -17.78
C ASN A 28 -15.10 14.16 -18.85
N VAL A 29 -15.55 14.83 -19.91
CA VAL A 29 -16.07 14.12 -21.09
C VAL A 29 -14.90 13.37 -21.73
N VAL A 30 -15.13 12.18 -22.28
CA VAL A 30 -14.12 11.48 -23.09
C VAL A 30 -13.62 12.45 -24.16
N ASN A 31 -12.29 12.59 -24.29
CA ASN A 31 -11.64 13.61 -25.13
C ASN A 31 -11.85 15.08 -24.71
N GLY A 32 -12.16 15.35 -23.44
CA GLY A 32 -12.24 16.70 -22.89
C GLY A 32 -10.92 17.48 -23.02
N THR A 33 -11.02 18.81 -23.13
CA THR A 33 -9.86 19.70 -23.28
C THR A 33 -8.87 19.57 -22.12
N ILE A 34 -9.36 19.36 -20.90
CA ILE A 34 -8.53 19.25 -19.69
C ILE A 34 -7.65 17.99 -19.73
N ALA A 35 -8.23 16.82 -20.02
CA ALA A 35 -7.47 15.57 -20.09
C ALA A 35 -6.38 15.62 -21.18
N ARG A 36 -6.67 16.26 -22.33
CA ARG A 36 -5.65 16.49 -23.37
C ARG A 36 -4.54 17.42 -22.91
N GLN A 37 -4.88 18.52 -22.25
CA GLN A 37 -3.89 19.45 -21.69
C GLN A 37 -3.01 18.78 -20.65
N MET A 38 -3.57 17.89 -19.82
CA MET A 38 -2.78 17.08 -18.89
C MET A 38 -1.78 16.19 -19.62
N VAL A 39 -2.20 15.51 -20.70
CA VAL A 39 -1.27 14.73 -21.54
C VAL A 39 -0.19 15.63 -22.17
N ASP A 40 -0.55 16.82 -22.64
CA ASP A 40 0.41 17.77 -23.21
C ASP A 40 1.45 18.20 -22.16
N MET A 41 1.04 18.49 -20.91
CA MET A 41 1.96 18.80 -19.81
C MET A 41 2.89 17.63 -19.45
N LEU A 42 2.39 16.39 -19.47
CA LEU A 42 3.22 15.20 -19.25
C LEU A 42 4.29 15.07 -20.34
N VAL A 43 3.93 15.35 -21.59
CA VAL A 43 4.87 15.30 -22.73
C VAL A 43 5.90 16.43 -22.64
N GLU A 44 5.47 17.66 -22.29
CA GLU A 44 6.37 18.80 -22.10
C GLU A 44 7.41 18.52 -20.99
N SER A 45 7.03 17.79 -19.94
CA SER A 45 7.90 17.43 -18.81
C SER A 45 8.38 15.97 -18.86
N SER A 46 8.44 15.36 -20.05
CA SER A 46 8.65 13.91 -20.20
C SER A 46 9.89 13.39 -19.47
N SER A 47 11.02 14.10 -19.49
CA SER A 47 12.24 13.66 -18.79
C SER A 47 12.05 13.59 -17.27
N ASN A 48 11.33 14.54 -16.69
CA ASN A 48 11.09 14.56 -15.25
C ASN A 48 10.09 13.46 -14.87
N VAL A 49 9.04 13.28 -15.66
CA VAL A 49 8.03 12.23 -15.45
C VAL A 49 8.69 10.85 -15.52
N THR A 50 9.54 10.59 -16.52
CA THR A 50 10.27 9.32 -16.64
C THR A 50 11.16 9.07 -15.42
N MET A 51 11.84 10.09 -14.89
CA MET A 51 12.66 9.95 -13.69
C MET A 51 11.82 9.61 -12.45
N ILE A 52 10.65 10.23 -12.31
CA ILE A 52 9.70 9.96 -11.21
C ILE A 52 9.15 8.52 -11.31
N LEU A 53 8.72 8.09 -12.50
CA LEU A 53 8.24 6.72 -12.71
C LEU A 53 9.34 5.70 -12.42
N LYS A 54 10.56 5.97 -12.88
CA LYS A 54 11.72 5.10 -12.60
C LYS A 54 12.02 5.00 -11.11
N PHE A 55 11.91 6.09 -10.36
CA PHE A 55 12.06 6.08 -8.91
C PHE A 55 11.03 5.13 -8.25
N PHE A 56 9.75 5.27 -8.57
CA PHE A 56 8.71 4.38 -8.01
C PHE A 56 8.93 2.92 -8.42
N ASP A 57 9.22 2.67 -9.70
CA ASP A 57 9.51 1.33 -10.19
C ASP A 57 10.64 0.66 -9.41
N MET A 58 11.74 1.37 -9.20
CA MET A 58 12.90 0.86 -8.49
C MET A 58 12.58 0.46 -7.05
N PHE A 59 11.87 1.30 -6.31
CA PHE A 59 11.62 1.03 -4.88
C PHE A 59 10.46 0.07 -4.66
N LEU A 60 9.39 0.12 -5.46
CA LEU A 60 8.27 -0.81 -5.36
C LEU A 60 8.72 -2.27 -5.57
N LYS A 61 9.63 -2.51 -6.53
CA LYS A 61 10.23 -3.83 -6.78
C LYS A 61 11.19 -4.27 -5.67
N LEU A 62 11.87 -3.33 -5.03
CA LEU A 62 12.94 -3.64 -4.06
C LEU A 62 12.40 -4.51 -2.93
N ARG A 63 11.21 -4.19 -2.40
CA ARG A 63 10.56 -4.98 -1.34
C ARG A 63 10.41 -6.45 -1.75
N ASP A 64 9.80 -6.70 -2.90
CA ASP A 64 9.51 -8.07 -3.34
C ASP A 64 10.80 -8.86 -3.63
N ILE A 65 11.86 -8.15 -4.04
CA ILE A 65 13.18 -8.71 -4.27
C ILE A 65 13.86 -9.10 -2.95
N VAL A 66 13.93 -8.20 -1.97
CA VAL A 66 14.60 -8.49 -0.67
C VAL A 66 13.85 -9.56 0.13
N SER A 67 12.54 -9.69 -0.06
CA SER A 67 11.73 -10.74 0.56
C SER A 67 11.85 -12.11 -0.13
N SER A 68 12.46 -12.19 -1.33
CA SER A 68 12.58 -13.45 -2.08
C SER A 68 13.63 -14.39 -1.47
N ASP A 69 13.35 -15.70 -1.49
CA ASP A 69 14.32 -16.73 -1.06
C ASP A 69 15.65 -16.63 -1.82
N ALA A 70 15.56 -16.30 -3.12
CA ALA A 70 16.72 -16.11 -3.98
C ALA A 70 17.66 -15.00 -3.47
N PHE A 71 17.10 -13.88 -2.98
CA PHE A 71 17.88 -12.81 -2.37
C PHE A 71 18.39 -13.21 -1.00
N ARG A 72 17.54 -13.83 -0.16
CA ARG A 72 17.88 -14.23 1.21
C ARG A 72 19.06 -15.21 1.27
N HIS A 73 19.30 -16.00 0.23
CA HIS A 73 20.50 -16.84 0.13
C HIS A 73 21.84 -16.08 0.16
N PHE A 74 21.84 -14.78 -0.17
CA PHE A 74 23.03 -13.93 -0.09
C PHE A 74 23.21 -13.26 1.28
N VAL A 75 22.19 -13.32 2.14
CA VAL A 75 22.22 -12.78 3.51
C VAL A 75 22.74 -13.88 4.43
N THR A 76 24.03 -13.83 4.74
CA THR A 76 24.69 -14.84 5.61
C THR A 76 24.81 -14.41 7.06
N ASP A 77 24.62 -13.13 7.38
CA ASP A 77 24.67 -12.63 8.76
C ASP A 77 23.37 -13.02 9.49
N PRO A 78 23.42 -13.68 10.67
CA PRO A 78 22.24 -14.03 11.45
C PRO A 78 21.36 -12.84 11.85
N ARG A 79 21.92 -11.62 11.87
CA ARG A 79 21.19 -10.38 12.15
C ARG A 79 20.41 -9.83 10.95
N GLY A 80 20.45 -10.52 9.80
CA GLY A 80 19.79 -10.07 8.57
C GLY A 80 20.56 -9.04 7.76
N LEU A 81 21.84 -8.81 8.09
CA LEU A 81 22.69 -7.83 7.42
C LEU A 81 23.39 -8.41 6.19
N ILE A 82 23.62 -7.58 5.17
CA ILE A 82 24.31 -7.97 3.93
C ILE A 82 25.43 -6.98 3.59
N SER A 83 26.55 -7.49 3.06
CA SER A 83 27.63 -6.63 2.57
C SER A 83 27.22 -5.93 1.28
N LYS A 84 27.78 -4.74 0.99
CA LYS A 84 27.56 -4.05 -0.30
C LYS A 84 27.88 -4.92 -1.52
N LYS A 85 28.91 -5.76 -1.41
CA LYS A 85 29.34 -6.67 -2.47
C LYS A 85 28.33 -7.77 -2.73
N ASP A 86 27.80 -8.37 -1.66
CA ASP A 86 26.81 -9.44 -1.79
C ASP A 86 25.45 -8.88 -2.22
N PHE A 87 25.09 -7.67 -1.77
CA PHE A 87 23.92 -6.94 -2.26
C PHE A 87 24.01 -6.73 -3.77
N GLN A 88 25.12 -6.16 -4.27
CA GLN A 88 25.35 -5.98 -5.71
C GLN A 88 25.20 -7.30 -6.47
N LYS A 89 25.82 -8.37 -5.98
CA LYS A 89 25.77 -9.70 -6.59
C LYS A 89 24.35 -10.28 -6.61
N ALA A 90 23.60 -10.12 -5.51
CA ALA A 90 22.23 -10.59 -5.40
C ALA A 90 21.33 -9.86 -6.42
N MET A 91 21.42 -8.54 -6.49
CA MET A 91 20.64 -7.72 -7.44
C MET A 91 20.99 -8.04 -8.89
N ASP A 92 22.29 -8.17 -9.21
CA ASP A 92 22.76 -8.55 -10.55
C ASP A 92 22.30 -9.94 -10.98
N SER A 93 22.10 -10.86 -10.03
CA SER A 93 21.68 -12.23 -10.31
C SER A 93 20.20 -12.32 -10.72
N GLN A 94 19.36 -11.41 -10.20
CA GLN A 94 17.92 -11.42 -10.46
C GLN A 94 17.52 -10.78 -11.79
N LYS A 95 18.40 -9.97 -12.41
CA LYS A 95 18.17 -9.33 -13.71
C LYS A 95 16.91 -8.44 -13.77
N GLN A 96 16.52 -7.86 -12.64
CA GLN A 96 15.40 -6.93 -12.55
C GLN A 96 15.82 -5.45 -12.51
N TYR A 97 17.11 -5.19 -12.34
CA TYR A 97 17.71 -3.85 -12.31
C TYR A 97 18.85 -3.73 -13.31
N GLU A 98 19.02 -2.51 -13.84
CA GLU A 98 20.19 -2.11 -14.60
C GLU A 98 21.38 -1.78 -13.67
N PRO A 99 22.64 -1.91 -14.14
CA PRO A 99 23.82 -1.67 -13.30
C PRO A 99 23.82 -0.30 -12.61
N ASP A 100 23.44 0.76 -13.31
CA ASP A 100 23.38 2.12 -12.77
C ASP A 100 22.30 2.27 -11.69
N GLU A 101 21.21 1.50 -11.78
CA GLU A 101 20.14 1.48 -10.78
C GLU A 101 20.62 0.80 -9.49
N ILE A 102 21.38 -0.29 -9.61
CA ILE A 102 21.96 -0.96 -8.45
C ILE A 102 22.98 -0.04 -7.76
N GLN A 103 23.80 0.68 -8.53
CA GLN A 103 24.72 1.67 -7.98
C GLN A 103 23.98 2.82 -7.28
N PHE A 104 22.86 3.28 -7.85
CA PHE A 104 22.02 4.27 -7.20
C PHE A 104 21.45 3.75 -5.87
N LEU A 105 20.91 2.52 -5.83
CA LEU A 105 20.41 1.91 -4.59
C LEU A 105 21.51 1.79 -3.52
N LEU A 106 22.71 1.36 -3.91
CA LEU A 106 23.87 1.32 -3.02
C LEU A 106 24.26 2.70 -2.50
N SER A 107 24.10 3.76 -3.30
CA SER A 107 24.35 5.14 -2.86
C SER A 107 23.28 5.65 -1.89
N CYS A 108 22.06 5.12 -1.97
CA CYS A 108 20.98 5.41 -1.03
C CYS A 108 21.05 4.57 0.26
N SER A 109 21.77 3.44 0.24
CA SER A 109 21.90 2.57 1.40
C SER A 109 22.81 3.17 2.47
N GLU A 110 22.38 3.08 3.72
CA GLU A 110 23.21 3.36 4.88
C GLU A 110 23.84 2.06 5.35
N ALA A 111 25.15 2.09 5.57
CA ALA A 111 25.89 0.94 6.09
C ALA A 111 26.34 1.24 7.51
N ASP A 112 26.38 0.20 8.35
CA ASP A 112 26.90 0.29 9.71
C ASP A 112 28.43 0.48 9.72
N GLU A 113 29.03 0.49 10.92
CA GLU A 113 30.48 0.61 11.10
C GLU A 113 31.28 -0.51 10.41
N ASN A 114 30.64 -1.64 10.08
CA ASN A 114 31.25 -2.79 9.42
C ASN A 114 30.95 -2.85 7.90
N GLU A 115 30.44 -1.76 7.32
CA GLU A 115 30.01 -1.69 5.91
C GLU A 115 28.85 -2.65 5.54
N MET A 116 28.02 -3.01 6.53
CA MET A 116 26.88 -3.90 6.35
C MET A 116 25.57 -3.11 6.24
N ILE A 117 24.68 -3.54 5.36
CA ILE A 117 23.37 -2.94 5.11
C ILE A 117 22.29 -3.78 5.79
N ASP A 118 21.41 -3.13 6.55
CA ASP A 118 20.12 -3.68 6.93
C ASP A 118 19.15 -3.48 5.74
N VAL A 119 18.97 -4.53 4.95
CA VAL A 119 18.17 -4.49 3.73
C VAL A 119 16.67 -4.38 3.98
N GLU A 120 16.19 -4.91 5.10
CA GLU A 120 14.77 -4.84 5.44
C GLU A 120 14.39 -3.42 5.84
N SER A 121 15.20 -2.81 6.72
CA SER A 121 15.05 -1.40 7.09
C SER A 121 15.25 -0.47 5.89
N PHE A 122 16.25 -0.73 5.05
CA PHE A 122 16.50 0.04 3.84
C PHE A 122 15.30 -0.02 2.88
N ALA A 123 14.76 -1.21 2.60
CA ALA A 123 13.61 -1.37 1.71
C ALA A 123 12.36 -0.67 2.28
N GLN A 124 12.08 -0.83 3.57
CA GLN A 124 10.90 -0.24 4.20
C GLN A 124 10.91 1.29 4.18
N ARG A 125 12.07 1.91 4.44
CA ARG A 125 12.24 3.38 4.47
C ARG A 125 11.77 4.07 3.19
N PHE A 126 12.01 3.47 2.03
CA PHE A 126 11.62 4.05 0.75
C PHE A 126 10.28 3.53 0.25
N GLN A 127 9.88 2.33 0.66
CA GLN A 127 8.65 1.70 0.16
C GLN A 127 7.39 2.42 0.62
N GLU A 128 7.28 2.81 1.88
CA GLU A 128 6.08 3.48 2.40
C GLU A 128 5.83 4.82 1.68
N PRO A 129 6.80 5.75 1.61
CA PRO A 129 6.63 6.98 0.84
C PRO A 129 6.39 6.74 -0.65
N ALA A 130 7.07 5.75 -1.24
CA ALA A 130 6.89 5.38 -2.63
C ALA A 130 5.48 4.83 -2.89
N ARG A 131 4.92 4.08 -1.95
CA ARG A 131 3.57 3.53 -2.04
C ARG A 131 2.52 4.64 -2.00
N ASP A 132 2.62 5.55 -1.05
CA ASP A 132 1.60 6.58 -0.81
C ASP A 132 1.48 7.55 -1.99
N ILE A 133 2.61 7.99 -2.55
CA ILE A 133 2.61 8.87 -3.73
C ILE A 133 2.40 8.06 -5.02
N GLY A 134 2.93 6.84 -5.09
CA GLY A 134 2.84 5.97 -6.27
C GLY A 134 1.39 5.61 -6.62
N PHE A 135 0.53 5.38 -5.62
CA PHE A 135 -0.89 5.07 -5.86
C PHE A 135 -1.58 6.20 -6.62
N ASN A 136 -1.32 7.44 -6.21
CA ASN A 136 -1.86 8.66 -6.81
C ASN A 136 -1.42 8.83 -8.27
N VAL A 137 -0.16 8.50 -8.58
CA VAL A 137 0.35 8.47 -9.96
C VAL A 137 -0.34 7.39 -10.79
N ALA A 138 -0.52 6.19 -10.24
CA ALA A 138 -1.23 5.10 -10.90
C ALA A 138 -2.68 5.46 -11.22
N VAL A 139 -3.39 6.10 -10.28
CA VAL A 139 -4.75 6.61 -10.48
C VAL A 139 -4.80 7.65 -11.60
N LEU A 140 -3.89 8.63 -11.59
CA LEU A 140 -3.83 9.67 -12.62
C LEU A 140 -3.64 9.08 -14.02
N LEU A 141 -2.66 8.19 -14.18
CA LEU A 141 -2.38 7.54 -15.46
C LEU A 141 -3.55 6.66 -15.93
N THR A 142 -4.15 5.90 -15.02
CA THR A 142 -5.34 5.08 -15.31
C THR A 142 -6.51 5.97 -15.77
N ASN A 143 -6.78 7.06 -15.04
CA ASN A 143 -7.83 8.01 -15.36
C ASN A 143 -7.62 8.63 -16.75
N LEU A 144 -6.41 9.16 -17.02
CA LEU A 144 -6.08 9.72 -18.33
C LEU A 144 -6.23 8.69 -19.46
N SER A 145 -5.85 7.43 -19.22
CA SER A 145 -5.96 6.36 -20.22
C SER A 145 -7.41 6.08 -20.63
N GLU A 146 -8.35 6.20 -19.69
CA GLU A 146 -9.78 6.02 -19.98
C GLU A 146 -10.40 7.23 -20.69
N HIS A 147 -9.93 8.45 -20.42
CA HIS A 147 -10.44 9.67 -21.03
C HIS A 147 -9.78 10.01 -22.38
N VAL A 148 -8.57 9.52 -22.64
CA VAL A 148 -7.79 9.76 -23.87
C VAL A 148 -7.21 8.45 -24.44
N PRO A 149 -8.03 7.44 -24.78
CA PRO A 149 -7.57 6.07 -25.06
C PRO A 149 -6.75 5.89 -26.35
N HIS A 150 -6.74 6.88 -27.24
CA HIS A 150 -6.08 6.79 -28.56
C HIS A 150 -4.82 7.65 -28.68
N ASP A 151 -4.36 8.30 -27.61
CA ASP A 151 -3.14 9.10 -27.66
C ASP A 151 -1.89 8.19 -27.50
N GLN A 152 -1.09 8.10 -28.56
CA GLN A 152 0.12 7.28 -28.56
C GLN A 152 1.19 7.79 -27.59
N ARG A 153 1.20 9.08 -27.27
CA ARG A 153 2.16 9.68 -26.32
C ARG A 153 1.86 9.22 -24.90
N LEU A 154 0.57 9.12 -24.55
CA LEU A 154 0.14 8.60 -23.25
C LEU A 154 0.50 7.11 -23.11
N LYS A 155 0.35 6.31 -24.16
CA LYS A 155 0.74 4.89 -24.15
C LYS A 155 2.21 4.69 -23.75
N THR A 156 3.11 5.54 -24.24
CA THR A 156 4.53 5.48 -23.87
C THR A 156 4.76 5.65 -22.36
N PHE A 157 3.96 6.48 -21.67
CA PHE A 157 4.03 6.61 -20.21
C PHE A 157 3.40 5.42 -19.49
N LEU A 158 2.30 4.86 -20.03
CA LEU A 158 1.66 3.67 -19.47
C LEU A 158 2.59 2.44 -19.55
N GLU A 159 3.32 2.28 -20.64
CA GLU A 159 4.34 1.23 -20.81
C GLU A 159 5.50 1.41 -19.81
N GLN A 160 5.97 2.64 -19.58
CA GLN A 160 6.99 2.92 -18.56
C GLN A 160 6.50 2.69 -17.13
N ALA A 161 5.20 2.85 -16.89
CA ALA A 161 4.58 2.70 -15.57
C ALA A 161 3.95 1.32 -15.36
N GLU A 162 4.15 0.36 -16.25
CA GLU A 162 3.46 -0.95 -16.25
C GLU A 162 3.56 -1.66 -14.89
N SER A 163 4.77 -1.76 -14.35
CA SER A 163 5.04 -2.35 -13.03
C SER A 163 4.33 -1.63 -11.88
N ILE A 164 4.26 -0.30 -11.92
CA ILE A 164 3.58 0.53 -10.92
C ILE A 164 2.07 0.28 -10.99
N LEU A 165 1.52 0.28 -12.22
CA LEU A 165 0.11 0.02 -12.45
C LEU A 165 -0.28 -1.39 -11.99
N ASP A 166 0.55 -2.39 -12.30
CA ASP A 166 0.32 -3.78 -11.87
C ASP A 166 0.42 -3.94 -10.36
N TYR A 167 1.38 -3.28 -9.72
CA TYR A 167 1.53 -3.27 -8.26
C TYR A 167 0.27 -2.73 -7.56
N PHE A 168 -0.30 -1.62 -8.06
CA PHE A 168 -1.46 -0.98 -7.44
C PHE A 168 -2.81 -1.54 -7.89
N ARG A 169 -2.87 -2.31 -8.98
CA ARG A 169 -4.10 -2.86 -9.53
C ARG A 169 -4.99 -3.59 -8.50
N PRO A 170 -4.46 -4.42 -7.57
CA PRO A 170 -5.27 -5.08 -6.55
C PRO A 170 -5.86 -4.13 -5.51
N PHE A 171 -5.32 -2.92 -5.38
CA PHE A 171 -5.69 -1.90 -4.40
C PHE A 171 -6.50 -0.76 -5.02
N LEU A 172 -6.65 -0.73 -6.35
CA LEU A 172 -7.40 0.30 -7.06
C LEU A 172 -8.88 -0.07 -7.18
N GLY A 173 -9.71 0.55 -6.34
CA GLY A 173 -11.16 0.51 -6.45
C GLY A 173 -11.68 1.44 -7.55
N ARG A 174 -12.68 0.98 -8.30
CA ARG A 174 -13.39 1.78 -9.30
C ARG A 174 -14.89 1.55 -9.17
N ILE A 175 -15.65 2.63 -9.04
CA ILE A 175 -17.12 2.62 -9.08
C ILE A 175 -17.65 3.64 -10.08
N GLU A 176 -18.83 3.37 -10.62
CA GLU A 176 -19.57 4.27 -11.52
C GLU A 176 -20.83 4.73 -10.82
N ILE A 177 -21.01 6.05 -10.72
CA ILE A 177 -22.19 6.66 -10.10
C ILE A 177 -22.86 7.61 -11.09
N MET A 178 -24.15 7.89 -10.86
CA MET A 178 -24.84 8.92 -11.61
C MET A 178 -24.61 10.27 -10.95
N GLY A 179 -23.81 11.13 -11.58
CA GLY A 179 -23.56 12.48 -11.09
C GLY A 179 -24.77 13.40 -11.22
N ALA A 180 -24.71 14.56 -10.56
CA ALA A 180 -25.80 15.56 -10.54
C ALA A 180 -26.23 16.02 -11.94
N ALA A 181 -25.32 15.99 -12.91
CA ALA A 181 -25.58 16.31 -14.31
C ALA A 181 -26.28 15.18 -15.09
N ARG A 182 -26.75 14.11 -14.42
CA ARG A 182 -27.30 12.88 -15.03
C ARG A 182 -26.33 12.22 -16.02
N ARG A 183 -25.03 12.36 -15.75
CA ARG A 183 -23.95 11.70 -16.49
C ARG A 183 -23.28 10.69 -15.57
N ILE A 184 -22.80 9.60 -16.14
CA ILE A 184 -22.03 8.60 -15.38
C ILE A 184 -20.68 9.20 -15.05
N GLU A 185 -20.32 9.19 -13.78
CA GLU A 185 -19.04 9.62 -13.24
C GLU A 185 -18.32 8.42 -12.64
N ARG A 186 -16.99 8.39 -12.79
CA ARG A 186 -16.13 7.33 -12.23
C ARG A 186 -15.40 7.87 -11.02
N ILE A 187 -15.42 7.10 -9.95
CA ILE A 187 -14.65 7.38 -8.73
C ILE A 187 -13.63 6.28 -8.56
N TYR A 188 -12.38 6.70 -8.33
CA TYR A 188 -11.27 5.84 -7.97
C TYR A 188 -10.95 6.04 -6.50
N PHE A 189 -10.63 4.95 -5.79
CA PHE A 189 -10.28 5.00 -4.37
C PHE A 189 -9.34 3.85 -4.03
N GLU A 190 -8.58 4.00 -2.95
CA GLU A 190 -7.70 2.94 -2.46
C GLU A 190 -8.49 1.93 -1.63
N ILE A 191 -8.24 0.64 -1.86
CA ILE A 191 -8.72 -0.47 -1.05
C ILE A 191 -7.57 -0.94 -0.18
N SER A 192 -7.74 -0.93 1.14
CA SER A 192 -6.69 -1.39 2.05
C SER A 192 -6.42 -2.88 1.91
N GLY A 193 -5.16 -3.29 2.10
CA GLY A 193 -4.78 -4.71 2.10
C GLY A 193 -5.50 -5.51 3.18
N ALA A 194 -5.73 -4.91 4.36
CA ALA A 194 -6.47 -5.54 5.46
C ALA A 194 -7.93 -5.82 5.09
N ASN A 195 -8.65 -4.82 4.54
CA ASN A 195 -10.04 -4.99 4.12
C ASN A 195 -10.16 -6.04 3.01
N LYS A 196 -9.19 -6.06 2.08
CA LYS A 196 -9.11 -7.08 1.03
C LYS A 196 -8.89 -8.48 1.63
N ALA A 197 -8.02 -8.64 2.62
CA ALA A 197 -7.77 -9.93 3.26
C ALA A 197 -9.02 -10.45 4.00
N GLN A 198 -9.69 -9.57 4.75
CA GLN A 198 -10.94 -9.89 5.45
C GLN A 198 -12.07 -10.27 4.47
N TRP A 199 -12.19 -9.56 3.35
CA TRP A 199 -13.17 -9.88 2.31
C TRP A 199 -12.96 -11.27 1.68
N GLU A 200 -11.71 -11.76 1.69
CA GLU A 200 -11.37 -13.07 1.14
C GLU A 200 -11.60 -14.24 2.12
N MET A 201 -11.97 -13.97 3.37
CA MET A 201 -12.24 -14.99 4.39
C MET A 201 -13.41 -15.90 4.00
N PRO A 202 -13.34 -17.21 4.32
CA PRO A 202 -14.39 -18.18 3.94
C PRO A 202 -15.80 -17.80 4.42
N GLN A 203 -15.92 -17.29 5.65
CA GLN A 203 -17.18 -16.80 6.21
C GLN A 203 -17.83 -15.73 5.31
N VAL A 204 -17.09 -14.65 5.01
CA VAL A 204 -17.60 -13.51 4.22
C VAL A 204 -17.96 -13.96 2.80
N LYS A 205 -17.15 -14.84 2.20
CA LYS A 205 -17.44 -15.43 0.89
C LYS A 205 -18.74 -16.23 0.86
N GLU A 206 -19.01 -17.00 1.91
CA GLU A 206 -20.22 -17.81 1.99
C GLU A 206 -21.45 -16.96 2.30
N SER A 207 -21.34 -15.98 3.20
CA SER A 207 -22.39 -14.98 3.46
C SER A 207 -22.79 -14.25 2.17
N LYS A 208 -21.79 -13.80 1.38
CA LYS A 208 -22.02 -13.20 0.05
C LYS A 208 -22.73 -14.17 -0.91
N ARG A 209 -22.33 -15.44 -0.94
CA ARG A 209 -22.94 -16.46 -1.81
C ARG A 209 -24.42 -16.65 -1.47
N GLN A 210 -24.73 -16.74 -0.18
CA GLN A 210 -26.10 -16.88 0.32
C GLN A 210 -26.94 -15.66 -0.03
N PHE A 211 -26.44 -14.45 0.24
CA PHE A 211 -27.10 -13.20 -0.13
C PHE A 211 -27.45 -13.13 -1.62
N ILE A 212 -26.51 -13.49 -2.52
CA ILE A 212 -26.75 -13.50 -3.96
C ILE A 212 -27.88 -14.48 -4.33
N PHE A 213 -27.91 -15.65 -3.70
CA PHE A 213 -28.95 -16.65 -3.93
C PHE A 213 -30.33 -16.14 -3.52
N ASP A 214 -30.45 -15.54 -2.34
CA ASP A 214 -31.72 -15.06 -1.79
C ASP A 214 -32.29 -13.91 -2.62
N VAL A 215 -31.45 -12.93 -2.99
CA VAL A 215 -31.87 -11.75 -3.77
C VAL A 215 -32.33 -12.11 -5.18
N VAL A 216 -31.73 -13.12 -5.81
CA VAL A 216 -32.09 -13.56 -7.16
C VAL A 216 -33.40 -14.35 -7.16
N ASN A 217 -33.65 -15.15 -6.12
CA ASN A 217 -34.83 -16.02 -6.03
C ASN A 217 -36.06 -15.33 -5.46
N GLU A 218 -35.90 -14.41 -4.50
CA GLU A 218 -37.01 -13.88 -3.71
C GLU A 218 -37.20 -12.35 -3.84
N GLY A 219 -36.23 -11.63 -4.42
CA GLY A 219 -36.26 -10.16 -4.46
C GLY A 219 -37.08 -9.55 -5.61
N GLY A 220 -38.08 -8.73 -5.28
CA GLY A 220 -38.72 -7.80 -6.22
C GLY A 220 -37.75 -6.68 -6.65
N GLU A 221 -37.83 -6.21 -7.89
CA GLU A 221 -36.84 -5.30 -8.50
C GLU A 221 -36.61 -3.98 -7.73
N ALA A 222 -37.65 -3.47 -7.05
CA ALA A 222 -37.58 -2.24 -6.26
C ALA A 222 -36.81 -2.38 -4.93
N GLU A 223 -36.75 -3.58 -4.35
CA GLU A 223 -36.17 -3.82 -3.01
C GLU A 223 -34.71 -4.31 -3.07
N LYS A 224 -34.25 -4.76 -4.24
CA LYS A 224 -32.89 -5.32 -4.42
C LYS A 224 -31.79 -4.37 -3.97
N MET A 225 -31.94 -3.08 -4.25
CA MET A 225 -30.94 -2.08 -3.88
C MET A 225 -30.90 -1.87 -2.36
N GLU A 226 -32.07 -1.88 -1.70
CA GLU A 226 -32.15 -1.73 -0.25
C GLU A 226 -31.55 -2.94 0.46
N LEU A 227 -31.89 -4.16 0.02
CA LEU A 227 -31.29 -5.40 0.54
C LEU A 227 -29.77 -5.44 0.35
N PHE A 228 -29.26 -4.95 -0.79
CA PHE A 228 -27.83 -4.87 -1.04
C PHE A 228 -27.11 -3.91 -0.09
N VAL A 229 -27.69 -2.74 0.17
CA VAL A 229 -27.11 -1.78 1.13
C VAL A 229 -27.11 -2.38 2.54
N ASN A 230 -28.19 -3.03 2.95
CA ASN A 230 -28.27 -3.70 4.26
C ASN A 230 -27.20 -4.78 4.40
N PHE A 231 -27.01 -5.62 3.38
CA PHE A 231 -25.93 -6.62 3.37
C PHE A 231 -24.54 -5.99 3.53
N CYS A 232 -24.28 -4.86 2.87
CA CYS A 232 -23.02 -4.13 3.04
C CYS A 232 -22.83 -3.60 4.48
N GLU A 233 -23.88 -3.04 5.08
CA GLU A 233 -23.84 -2.55 6.47
C GLU A 233 -23.60 -3.69 7.47
N ASP A 234 -24.30 -4.82 7.30
CA ASP A 234 -24.12 -6.02 8.12
C ASP A 234 -22.72 -6.61 7.97
N THR A 235 -22.18 -6.65 6.75
CA THR A 235 -20.83 -7.17 6.50
C THR A 235 -19.76 -6.31 7.17
N ILE A 236 -19.91 -4.98 7.18
CA ILE A 236 -18.98 -4.09 7.89
C ILE A 236 -18.98 -4.43 9.38
N PHE A 237 -20.15 -4.64 9.97
CA PHE A 237 -20.28 -5.00 11.37
C PHE A 237 -19.64 -6.37 11.69
N GLU A 238 -19.88 -7.38 10.84
CA GLU A 238 -19.24 -8.69 10.95
C GLU A 238 -17.71 -8.60 10.89
N MET A 239 -17.16 -7.83 9.94
CA MET A 239 -15.72 -7.64 9.78
C MET A 239 -15.10 -6.95 11.00
N GLN A 240 -15.79 -5.98 11.61
CA GLN A 240 -15.35 -5.30 12.84
C GLN A 240 -15.35 -6.21 14.07
N ILE A 241 -16.31 -7.14 14.17
CA ILE A 241 -16.34 -8.12 15.26
C ILE A 241 -15.21 -9.13 15.07
N ALA A 242 -15.04 -9.65 13.85
CA ALA A 242 -14.00 -10.63 13.54
C ALA A 242 -12.59 -10.11 13.85
N SER A 243 -12.32 -8.83 13.58
CA SER A 243 -11.02 -8.23 13.92
C SER A 243 -10.80 -8.16 15.44
N ARG A 244 -11.82 -7.77 16.22
CA ARG A 244 -11.71 -7.68 17.69
C ARG A 244 -11.48 -9.04 18.35
N ILE A 245 -12.17 -10.07 17.89
CA ILE A 245 -11.99 -11.43 18.42
C ILE A 245 -10.57 -11.93 18.11
N SER A 246 -10.08 -11.69 16.89
CA SER A 246 -8.72 -12.08 16.51
C SER A 246 -7.63 -11.35 17.31
N GLU A 247 -7.87 -10.10 17.74
CA GLU A 247 -6.95 -9.35 18.61
C GLU A 247 -6.97 -9.89 20.05
N GLU A 248 -8.10 -10.41 20.52
CA GLU A 248 -8.28 -10.96 21.87
C GLU A 248 -7.78 -12.41 21.99
N GLU A 249 -7.78 -13.16 20.89
CA GLU A 249 -7.28 -14.54 20.78
C GLU A 249 -5.79 -14.66 20.40
N ALA A 250 -5.11 -13.55 20.11
CA ALA A 250 -3.66 -13.57 19.91
C ALA A 250 -2.96 -14.02 21.21
N PRO A 251 -2.11 -15.07 21.19
CA PRO A 251 -1.41 -15.47 22.39
C PRO A 251 -0.59 -14.28 22.90
N ARG A 252 -0.87 -13.84 24.12
CA ARG A 252 0.11 -13.05 24.87
C ARG A 252 1.27 -14.02 25.04
N ASP A 253 2.39 -13.73 24.40
CA ASP A 253 3.64 -14.42 24.69
C ASP A 253 3.84 -14.34 26.21
N GLU A 254 3.69 -15.49 26.86
CA GLU A 254 4.09 -15.71 28.25
C GLU A 254 5.63 -15.74 28.27
N GLU A 255 6.25 -14.58 28.01
CA GLU A 255 7.62 -14.32 28.43
C GLU A 255 7.55 -13.34 29.61
N GLU A 256 8.34 -13.66 30.64
CA GLU A 256 8.46 -12.98 31.95
C GLU A 256 7.50 -13.48 33.06
N GLU A 257 7.81 -14.65 33.65
CA GLU A 257 7.96 -14.83 35.11
C GLU A 257 8.87 -16.05 35.40
N GLU A 258 10.17 -15.94 35.08
CA GLU A 258 11.22 -16.72 35.72
C GLU A 258 12.29 -15.75 36.23
N ASP A 259 12.07 -15.14 37.39
CA ASP A 259 13.13 -14.63 38.29
C ASP A 259 12.52 -14.13 39.62
N GLU A 260 11.99 -15.04 40.44
CA GLU A 260 11.89 -14.84 41.89
C GLU A 260 12.51 -16.06 42.59
N ASP A 261 13.84 -16.17 42.56
CA ASP A 261 14.59 -16.97 43.53
C ASP A 261 16.05 -16.49 43.58
N ARG A 262 16.28 -15.39 44.31
CA ARG A 262 17.58 -15.12 44.93
C ARG A 262 17.38 -14.34 46.22
N GLU A 263 17.23 -15.13 47.28
CA GLU A 263 17.24 -14.72 48.68
C GLU A 263 18.44 -13.80 48.98
N GLU A 264 18.14 -12.68 49.64
CA GLU A 264 19.10 -11.78 50.28
C GLU A 264 19.75 -12.49 51.47
N GLU A 265 21.04 -12.82 51.40
CA GLU A 265 21.88 -12.98 52.59
C GLU A 265 22.74 -11.71 52.78
N GLU A 266 22.34 -10.89 53.75
CA GLU A 266 23.14 -9.77 54.27
C GLU A 266 24.49 -10.24 54.83
N PRO A 267 25.61 -9.54 54.58
CA PRO A 267 26.75 -9.57 55.47
C PRO A 267 26.62 -8.46 56.52
N ALA A 268 26.47 -8.87 57.78
CA ALA A 268 26.50 -7.98 58.94
C ALA A 268 27.87 -7.28 59.10
N GLU A 269 27.89 -5.94 59.07
CA GLU A 269 29.02 -5.12 59.51
C GLU A 269 29.08 -5.02 61.05
N ALA A 270 30.29 -5.15 61.60
CA ALA A 270 30.64 -4.71 62.96
C ALA A 270 32.03 -4.02 62.93
N PRO A 271 32.32 -3.10 63.87
CA PRO A 271 32.92 -1.80 63.54
C PRO A 271 34.46 -1.69 63.68
N ALA A 272 34.95 -0.57 63.16
CA ALA A 272 36.34 -0.16 62.95
C ALA A 272 37.22 0.04 64.20
N ALA A 273 38.56 -0.12 64.02
CA ALA A 273 39.58 0.65 64.74
C ALA A 273 40.97 0.62 64.05
N GLY A 274 41.40 1.78 63.54
CA GLY A 274 42.73 2.39 63.77
C GLY A 274 43.99 1.79 63.13
N LEU A 275 44.55 2.49 62.15
CA LEU A 275 45.98 2.43 61.79
C LEU A 275 46.71 3.69 62.32
N ALA A 276 47.66 3.41 63.22
CA ALA A 276 48.95 4.06 63.51
C ALA A 276 49.08 5.60 63.54
N GLY A 277 49.50 6.10 64.72
CA GLY A 277 50.01 7.45 64.97
C GLY A 277 50.19 7.71 66.45
#